data_AF-A0A1G9TQG2-F1
#
_entry.id   AF-A0A1G9TQG2-F1
#
_cell.length_a   1.000
_cell.length_b   1.000
_cell.length_c   1.000
_cell.angle_alpha   90.00
_cell.angle_beta   90.00
_cell.angle_gamma   90.00
#
_symmetry.space_group_name_H-M   'P 1'
#
loop_
_entity.id
_entity.type
_entity.pdbx_description
1 polymer ?
#
loop_
_entity_poly.entity_id
_entity_poly.type
_entity_poly.pdbx_seq_one_letter_code
_entity_poly.pdbx_strand_id
1 'polypeptide(L)'
;MGVYDALLEMKTKGEKLRLEELSPKDLKSMFIDDAITDSMIADLYEVKKTKITYMRKKHGITVRNSILEEYLLGKTESTREMNMLTKKEILTKANINMISKAVTHFAFRNGPIEDMHAHPNNQLSETDMKTLNKFMINRLAYIFTLIIEERWIEFSFLIRTNDMMFGKDWDEAEPDDGSTKEIIEMILKDNYQKRKNGRV
;
A
#
# COMPACT_ATOMS: atom_id res chain seq x y z
N MET A 1 -25.70 -4.41 -14.11
CA MET A 1 -26.54 -4.74 -12.94
C MET A 1 -25.60 -4.79 -11.75
N GLY A 2 -25.82 -3.93 -10.75
CA GLY A 2 -24.92 -3.82 -9.59
C GLY A 2 -25.02 -5.04 -8.68
N VAL A 3 -24.08 -5.19 -7.75
CA VAL A 3 -24.12 -6.30 -6.77
C VAL A 3 -25.38 -6.21 -5.91
N TYR A 4 -25.79 -4.99 -5.56
CA TYR A 4 -27.01 -4.76 -4.80
C TYR A 4 -28.26 -5.23 -5.55
N ASP A 5 -28.37 -4.92 -6.84
CA ASP A 5 -29.53 -5.29 -7.66
C ASP A 5 -29.66 -6.82 -7.77
N ALA A 6 -28.54 -7.52 -7.99
CA ALA A 6 -28.52 -8.97 -8.08
C ALA A 6 -28.98 -9.63 -6.76
N LEU A 7 -28.49 -9.14 -5.62
CA LEU A 7 -28.90 -9.65 -4.30
C LEU A 7 -30.36 -9.34 -3.99
N LEU A 8 -30.85 -8.17 -4.42
CA LEU A 8 -32.25 -7.79 -4.27
C LEU A 8 -33.15 -8.75 -5.07
N GLU A 9 -32.78 -9.10 -6.30
CA GLU A 9 -33.49 -10.09 -7.11
C GLU A 9 -33.50 -11.49 -6.49
N MET A 10 -32.39 -11.94 -5.90
CA MET A 10 -32.35 -13.22 -5.18
C MET A 10 -33.33 -13.21 -4.00
N LYS A 11 -33.34 -12.11 -3.24
CA LYS A 11 -34.26 -11.94 -2.11
C LYS A 11 -35.73 -11.92 -2.57
N THR A 12 -36.06 -11.24 -3.67
CA THR A 12 -37.44 -11.22 -4.19
C THR A 12 -37.90 -12.58 -4.73
N LYS A 13 -36.96 -13.44 -5.15
CA LYS A 13 -37.22 -14.85 -5.50
C LYS A 13 -37.38 -15.77 -4.28
N GLY A 14 -37.25 -15.24 -3.06
CA GLY A 14 -37.41 -15.98 -1.81
C GLY A 14 -36.13 -16.65 -1.30
N GLU A 15 -34.98 -16.35 -1.89
CA GLU A 15 -33.70 -16.85 -1.39
C GLU A 15 -33.29 -16.14 -0.09
N LYS A 16 -32.76 -16.92 0.85
CA LYS A 16 -32.31 -16.39 2.14
C LYS A 16 -30.87 -15.91 2.05
N LEU A 17 -30.68 -14.59 2.07
CA LEU A 17 -29.37 -13.98 2.14
C LEU A 17 -28.76 -14.13 3.55
N ARG A 18 -27.52 -14.58 3.62
CA ARG A 18 -26.76 -14.69 4.89
C ARG A 18 -25.67 -13.63 4.92
N LEU A 19 -25.63 -12.86 6.00
CA LEU A 19 -24.65 -11.77 6.12
C LEU A 19 -23.22 -12.30 6.19
N GLU A 20 -23.04 -13.51 6.70
CA GLU A 20 -21.76 -14.19 6.85
C GLU A 20 -21.13 -14.54 5.49
N GLU A 21 -21.94 -14.61 4.42
CA GLU A 21 -21.51 -14.87 3.04
C GLU A 21 -21.20 -13.57 2.28
N LEU A 22 -21.52 -12.40 2.86
CA LEU A 22 -21.22 -11.12 2.23
C LEU A 22 -19.71 -10.85 2.25
N SER A 23 -19.09 -10.88 1.07
CA SER A 23 -17.67 -10.60 0.95
C SER A 23 -17.37 -9.10 1.21
N PRO A 24 -16.18 -8.76 1.75
CA PRO A 24 -15.76 -7.36 1.87
C PRO A 24 -15.70 -6.63 0.52
N LYS A 25 -15.44 -7.36 -0.57
CA LYS A 25 -15.40 -6.79 -1.93
C LYS A 25 -16.80 -6.35 -2.38
N ASP A 26 -17.81 -7.20 -2.18
CA ASP A 26 -19.20 -6.91 -2.53
C ASP A 26 -19.76 -5.79 -1.66
N LEU A 27 -19.44 -5.80 -0.35
CA LEU A 27 -19.80 -4.72 0.56
C LEU A 27 -19.15 -3.38 0.16
N LYS A 28 -17.88 -3.41 -0.28
CA LYS A 28 -17.20 -2.21 -0.80
C LYS A 28 -17.88 -1.72 -2.07
N SER A 29 -18.17 -2.61 -3.02
CA SER A 29 -18.80 -2.23 -4.28
C SER A 29 -20.17 -1.59 -4.07
N MET A 30 -21.04 -2.21 -3.26
CA MET A 30 -22.35 -1.63 -2.94
C MET A 30 -22.23 -0.25 -2.26
N PHE A 31 -21.35 -0.12 -1.25
CA PHE A 31 -21.28 1.11 -0.45
C PHE A 31 -20.55 2.26 -1.14
N ILE A 32 -19.47 1.97 -1.87
CA ILE A 32 -18.61 2.98 -2.50
C ILE A 32 -19.05 3.23 -3.95
N ASP A 33 -19.18 2.17 -4.74
CA ASP A 33 -19.38 2.29 -6.19
C ASP A 33 -20.85 2.58 -6.51
N ASP A 34 -21.76 1.81 -5.91
CA ASP A 34 -23.21 1.93 -6.12
C ASP A 34 -23.86 2.96 -5.16
N ALA A 35 -23.07 3.57 -4.26
CA ALA A 35 -23.52 4.53 -3.25
C ALA A 35 -24.70 4.07 -2.37
N ILE A 36 -24.83 2.75 -2.16
CA ILE A 36 -25.90 2.16 -1.35
C ILE A 36 -25.61 2.38 0.14
N THR A 37 -26.60 2.91 0.85
CA THR A 37 -26.43 3.27 2.27
C THR A 37 -26.39 2.05 3.19
N ASP A 38 -25.72 2.19 4.34
CA ASP A 38 -25.72 1.14 5.40
C ASP A 38 -27.15 0.70 5.80
N SER A 39 -28.14 1.59 5.71
CA SER A 39 -29.54 1.25 5.99
C SER A 39 -30.13 0.34 4.92
N MET A 40 -29.95 0.67 3.63
CA MET A 40 -30.47 -0.13 2.53
C MET A 40 -29.85 -1.53 2.48
N ILE A 41 -28.55 -1.64 2.79
CA ILE A 41 -27.87 -2.94 2.93
C ILE A 41 -28.41 -3.69 4.15
N ALA A 42 -28.66 -3.00 5.27
CA ALA A 42 -29.21 -3.64 6.46
C ALA A 42 -30.63 -4.19 6.23
N ASP A 43 -31.48 -3.47 5.50
CA ASP A 43 -32.82 -3.90 5.13
C ASP A 43 -32.79 -5.13 4.18
N LEU A 44 -31.81 -5.18 3.28
CA LEU A 44 -31.59 -6.33 2.40
C LEU A 44 -31.29 -7.61 3.20
N TYR A 45 -30.48 -7.52 4.25
CA TYR A 45 -30.08 -8.67 5.08
C TYR A 45 -30.91 -8.86 6.36
N GLU A 46 -31.91 -8.00 6.62
CA GLU A 46 -32.75 -8.03 7.83
C GLU A 46 -31.95 -7.94 9.14
N VAL A 47 -30.93 -7.09 9.14
CA VAL A 47 -30.06 -6.85 10.31
C VAL A 47 -30.12 -5.40 10.76
N LYS A 48 -29.56 -5.12 11.95
CA LYS A 48 -29.39 -3.72 12.39
C LYS A 48 -28.33 -3.02 11.54
N LYS A 49 -28.61 -1.78 11.13
CA LYS A 49 -27.64 -0.87 10.46
C LYS A 49 -26.26 -0.86 11.13
N THR A 50 -26.22 -0.85 12.46
CA THR A 50 -24.96 -0.84 13.24
C THR A 50 -24.07 -2.04 12.94
N LYS A 51 -24.65 -3.21 12.59
CA LYS A 51 -23.90 -4.41 12.18
C LYS A 51 -23.18 -4.18 10.85
N ILE A 52 -23.87 -3.61 9.85
CA ILE A 52 -23.27 -3.24 8.56
C ILE A 52 -22.18 -2.19 8.73
N THR A 53 -22.47 -1.10 9.46
CA THR A 53 -21.47 -0.05 9.75
C THR A 53 -20.23 -0.63 10.44
N TYR A 54 -20.39 -1.54 11.39
CA TYR A 54 -19.27 -2.19 12.07
C TYR A 54 -18.44 -3.04 11.10
N MET A 55 -19.07 -3.94 10.33
CA MET A 55 -18.33 -4.77 9.36
C MET A 55 -17.58 -3.91 8.35
N ARG A 56 -18.26 -2.89 7.83
CA ARG A 56 -17.69 -1.95 6.88
C ARG A 56 -16.45 -1.25 7.44
N LYS A 57 -16.52 -0.73 8.66
CA LYS A 57 -15.37 -0.11 9.34
C LYS A 57 -14.26 -1.10 9.68
N LYS A 58 -14.61 -2.31 10.12
CA LYS A 58 -13.67 -3.40 10.41
C LYS A 58 -12.82 -3.75 9.19
N HIS A 59 -13.40 -3.68 7.99
CA HIS A 59 -12.70 -3.91 6.72
C HIS A 59 -12.18 -2.62 6.07
N GLY A 60 -12.17 -1.48 6.78
CA GLY A 60 -11.64 -0.21 6.26
C GLY A 60 -12.44 0.41 5.11
N ILE A 61 -13.67 -0.04 4.86
CA ILE A 61 -14.52 0.42 3.75
C ILE A 61 -15.14 1.77 4.14
N THR A 62 -14.44 2.87 3.90
CA THR A 62 -14.97 4.21 4.16
C THR A 62 -14.75 5.09 2.96
N VAL A 63 -15.61 6.09 2.77
CA VAL A 63 -15.44 7.09 1.70
C VAL A 63 -14.05 7.73 1.79
N ARG A 64 -13.59 8.05 3.01
CA ARG A 64 -12.24 8.56 3.26
C ARG A 64 -11.15 7.63 2.75
N ASN A 65 -11.20 6.35 3.13
CA ASN A 65 -10.19 5.37 2.70
C ASN A 65 -10.24 5.12 1.20
N SER A 66 -11.43 5.15 0.60
CA SER A 66 -11.59 5.02 -0.85
C SER A 66 -10.96 6.19 -1.59
N ILE A 67 -11.20 7.43 -1.14
CA ILE A 67 -10.57 8.63 -1.72
C ILE A 67 -9.04 8.56 -1.58
N LEU A 68 -8.55 8.12 -0.41
CA LEU A 68 -7.12 7.94 -0.20
C LEU A 68 -6.53 6.89 -1.15
N GLU A 69 -7.19 5.75 -1.29
CA GLU A 69 -6.78 4.68 -2.21
C GLU A 69 -6.80 5.17 -3.67
N GLU A 70 -7.83 5.92 -4.07
CA GLU A 70 -7.93 6.54 -5.39
C GLU A 70 -6.80 7.53 -5.67
N TYR A 71 -6.42 8.31 -4.66
CA TYR A 71 -5.30 9.23 -4.69
C TYR A 71 -3.97 8.49 -4.84
N LEU A 72 -3.69 7.52 -3.95
CA LEU A 72 -2.42 6.78 -3.94
C LEU A 72 -2.24 5.90 -5.20
N LEU A 73 -3.32 5.31 -5.72
CA LEU A 73 -3.26 4.46 -6.91
C LEU A 73 -3.30 5.22 -8.23
N GLY A 74 -3.42 6.55 -8.22
CA GLY A 74 -3.48 7.32 -9.47
C GLY A 74 -4.72 6.99 -10.32
N LYS A 75 -5.88 6.77 -9.68
CA LYS A 75 -7.09 6.32 -10.40
C LYS A 75 -7.76 7.44 -11.21
N THR A 76 -7.51 8.71 -10.91
CA THR A 76 -8.04 9.86 -11.67
C THR A 76 -6.95 10.50 -12.52
N GLU A 77 -7.36 11.28 -13.52
CA GLU A 77 -6.41 11.98 -14.38
C GLU A 77 -5.51 12.94 -13.59
N SER A 78 -6.10 13.71 -12.68
CA SER A 78 -5.34 14.62 -11.81
C SER A 78 -4.31 13.89 -10.94
N THR A 79 -4.64 12.71 -10.41
CA THR A 79 -3.70 11.95 -9.57
C THR A 79 -2.62 11.27 -10.41
N ARG A 80 -2.91 10.89 -11.66
CA ARG A 80 -1.88 10.43 -12.63
C ARG A 80 -0.91 11.53 -13.00
N GLU A 81 -1.41 12.73 -13.30
CA GLU A 81 -0.58 13.89 -13.59
C GLU A 81 0.35 14.21 -12.40
N MET A 82 -0.20 14.20 -11.18
CA MET A 82 0.58 14.39 -9.95
C MET A 82 1.63 13.30 -9.76
N ASN A 83 1.29 12.04 -10.02
CA ASN A 83 2.24 10.93 -9.98
C ASN A 83 3.36 11.10 -11.01
N MET A 84 3.04 11.58 -12.22
CA MET A 84 4.02 11.84 -13.27
C MET A 84 4.96 13.00 -12.92
N LEU A 85 4.43 14.08 -12.33
CA LEU A 85 5.23 15.18 -11.82
C LEU A 85 6.16 14.72 -10.69
N THR A 86 5.62 14.02 -9.70
CA THR A 86 6.38 13.45 -8.57
C THR A 86 7.47 12.50 -9.07
N LYS A 87 7.18 11.65 -10.06
CA LYS A 87 8.16 10.77 -10.70
C LYS A 87 9.32 11.57 -11.30
N LYS A 88 9.03 12.64 -12.04
CA LYS A 88 10.05 13.51 -12.66
C LYS A 88 10.89 14.26 -11.63
N GLU A 89 10.29 14.65 -10.52
CA GLU A 89 11.00 15.32 -9.42
C GLU A 89 11.95 14.35 -8.69
N ILE A 90 11.49 13.13 -8.40
CA ILE A 90 12.23 12.15 -7.59
C ILE A 90 13.28 11.42 -8.43
N LEU A 91 12.93 10.90 -9.62
CA LEU A 91 13.80 10.06 -10.45
C LEU A 91 14.76 10.89 -11.30
N THR A 92 15.66 11.59 -10.64
CA THR A 92 16.72 12.38 -11.27
C THR A 92 18.11 11.91 -10.82
N LYS A 93 19.13 12.13 -11.66
CA LYS A 93 20.52 11.77 -11.34
C LYS A 93 21.01 12.41 -10.03
N ALA A 94 20.59 13.65 -9.77
CA ALA A 94 20.94 14.37 -8.53
C ALA A 94 20.38 13.67 -7.28
N ASN A 95 19.26 12.97 -7.41
CA ASN A 95 18.57 12.32 -6.29
C ASN A 95 19.04 10.89 -6.03
N ILE A 96 19.92 10.30 -6.85
CA ILE A 96 20.37 8.90 -6.71
C ILE A 96 20.83 8.59 -5.28
N ASN A 97 21.68 9.43 -4.69
CA ASN A 97 22.16 9.21 -3.32
C ASN A 97 21.04 9.24 -2.28
N MET A 98 20.05 10.13 -2.44
CA MET A 98 18.92 10.23 -1.53
C MET A 98 18.02 8.99 -1.63
N ILE A 99 17.61 8.62 -2.85
CA ILE A 99 16.70 7.47 -3.06
C ILE A 99 17.36 6.16 -2.63
N SER A 100 18.66 5.95 -2.91
CA SER A 100 19.36 4.75 -2.50
C SER A 100 19.44 4.61 -0.99
N LYS A 101 19.73 5.70 -0.27
CA LYS A 101 19.74 5.69 1.20
C LYS A 101 18.36 5.41 1.78
N ALA A 102 17.33 6.10 1.28
CA ALA A 102 15.97 5.94 1.75
C ALA A 102 15.46 4.49 1.54
N VAL A 103 15.74 3.92 0.38
CA VAL A 103 15.31 2.54 0.05
C VAL A 103 16.15 1.50 0.80
N THR A 104 17.45 1.72 1.04
CA THR A 104 18.22 0.86 1.97
C THR A 104 17.63 0.88 3.38
N HIS A 105 17.23 2.06 3.86
CA HIS A 105 16.56 2.16 5.15
C HIS A 105 15.26 1.35 5.16
N PHE A 106 14.40 1.57 4.17
CA PHE A 106 13.11 0.90 4.06
C PHE A 106 13.22 -0.63 3.91
N ALA A 107 13.99 -1.10 2.92
CA ALA A 107 13.96 -2.50 2.48
C ALA A 107 15.00 -3.40 3.16
N PHE A 108 15.97 -2.84 3.87
CA PHE A 108 17.07 -3.63 4.45
C PHE A 108 17.30 -3.31 5.92
N ARG A 109 17.44 -2.03 6.27
CA ARG A 109 17.84 -1.65 7.63
C ARG A 109 16.69 -1.73 8.62
N ASN A 110 15.53 -1.16 8.28
CA ASN A 110 14.37 -1.16 9.15
C ASN A 110 13.83 -2.59 9.24
N GLY A 111 13.82 -3.18 10.44
CA GLY A 111 13.38 -4.56 10.67
C GLY A 111 14.51 -5.43 11.24
N PRO A 112 14.61 -6.72 10.82
CA PRO A 112 15.47 -7.70 11.49
C PRO A 112 16.94 -7.30 11.60
N ILE A 113 17.49 -6.57 10.61
CA ILE A 113 18.88 -6.12 10.64
C ILE A 113 19.13 -5.13 11.78
N GLU A 114 18.22 -4.18 12.00
CA GLU A 114 18.33 -3.27 13.15
C GLU A 114 18.12 -4.02 14.46
N ASP A 115 17.23 -5.01 14.51
CA ASP A 115 17.04 -5.85 15.71
C ASP A 115 18.30 -6.65 16.05
N MET A 116 18.98 -7.21 15.04
CA MET A 116 20.26 -7.90 15.20
C MET A 116 21.38 -6.96 15.69
N HIS A 117 21.41 -5.73 15.18
CA HIS A 117 22.35 -4.71 15.63
C HIS A 117 22.08 -4.26 17.07
N ALA A 118 20.81 -4.10 17.44
CA ALA A 118 20.40 -3.75 18.80
C ALA A 118 20.48 -4.94 19.78
N HIS A 119 20.73 -6.16 19.29
CA HIS A 119 20.71 -7.36 20.11
C HIS A 119 21.83 -7.32 21.16
N PRO A 120 21.55 -7.63 22.45
CA PRO A 120 22.55 -7.58 23.53
C PRO A 120 23.81 -8.44 23.31
N ASN A 121 23.68 -9.48 22.50
CA ASN A 121 24.79 -10.37 22.11
C ASN A 121 25.67 -9.82 20.98
N ASN A 122 25.45 -8.56 20.55
CA ASN A 122 26.24 -7.88 19.53
C ASN A 122 26.34 -8.67 18.22
N GLN A 123 25.19 -9.18 17.74
CA GLN A 123 25.14 -10.04 16.54
C GLN A 123 25.65 -9.32 15.30
N LEU A 124 25.45 -8.01 15.23
CA LEU A 124 26.10 -7.13 14.26
C LEU A 124 26.76 -5.98 15.03
N SER A 125 28.01 -5.69 14.73
CA SER A 125 28.68 -4.51 15.25
C SER A 125 28.32 -3.25 14.43
N GLU A 126 28.60 -2.08 14.98
CA GLU A 126 28.53 -0.80 14.26
C GLU A 126 29.38 -0.80 12.97
N THR A 127 30.53 -1.47 12.98
CA THR A 127 31.40 -1.57 11.80
C THR A 127 30.78 -2.46 10.73
N ASP A 128 30.15 -3.57 11.13
CA ASP A 128 29.42 -4.46 10.21
C ASP A 128 28.26 -3.70 9.59
N MET A 129 27.49 -2.97 10.40
CA MET A 129 26.36 -2.16 9.94
C MET A 129 26.78 -1.10 8.93
N LYS A 130 27.88 -0.38 9.17
CA LYS A 130 28.40 0.60 8.19
C LYS A 130 28.79 -0.06 6.88
N THR A 131 29.41 -1.24 6.95
CA THR A 131 29.83 -2.01 5.78
C THR A 131 28.63 -2.49 4.97
N LEU A 132 27.65 -3.10 5.63
CA LEU A 132 26.41 -3.61 5.01
C LEU A 132 25.59 -2.47 4.40
N ASN A 133 25.38 -1.38 5.14
CA ASN A 133 24.67 -0.20 4.64
C ASN A 133 25.37 0.38 3.40
N LYS A 134 26.70 0.51 3.43
CA LYS A 134 27.45 1.03 2.28
C LYS A 134 27.34 0.13 1.06
N PHE A 135 27.39 -1.20 1.26
CA PHE A 135 27.19 -2.17 0.19
C PHE A 135 25.80 -2.02 -0.45
N MET A 136 24.73 -1.99 0.36
CA MET A 136 23.35 -1.86 -0.11
C MET A 136 23.10 -0.52 -0.83
N ILE A 137 23.55 0.59 -0.26
CA ILE A 137 23.40 1.92 -0.87
C ILE A 137 24.06 1.95 -2.25
N ASN A 138 25.27 1.40 -2.39
CA ASN A 138 25.97 1.38 -3.68
C ASN A 138 25.26 0.50 -4.72
N ARG A 139 24.74 -0.68 -4.33
CA ARG A 139 23.99 -1.57 -5.22
C ARG A 139 22.68 -0.94 -5.69
N LEU A 140 21.92 -0.34 -4.77
CA LEU A 140 20.70 0.37 -5.13
C LEU A 140 20.97 1.61 -5.98
N ALA A 141 22.07 2.34 -5.74
CA ALA A 141 22.47 3.48 -6.58
C ALA A 141 22.67 3.07 -8.04
N TYR A 142 23.30 1.92 -8.26
CA TYR A 142 23.45 1.36 -9.60
C TYR A 142 22.08 1.00 -10.22
N ILE A 143 21.21 0.29 -9.49
CA ILE A 143 19.86 -0.05 -9.96
C ILE A 143 19.07 1.20 -10.35
N PHE A 144 19.03 2.22 -9.49
CA PHE A 144 18.32 3.46 -9.79
C PHE A 144 18.95 4.24 -10.96
N THR A 145 20.27 4.17 -11.14
CA THR A 145 20.93 4.73 -12.32
C THR A 145 20.39 4.09 -13.60
N LEU A 146 20.30 2.75 -13.65
CA LEU A 146 19.78 2.05 -14.82
C LEU A 146 18.31 2.44 -15.11
N ILE A 147 17.49 2.59 -14.07
CA ILE A 147 16.09 3.00 -14.19
C ILE A 147 15.97 4.44 -14.70
N ILE A 148 16.72 5.38 -14.11
CA ILE A 148 16.67 6.81 -14.46
C ILE A 148 17.21 7.06 -15.87
N GLU A 149 18.23 6.32 -16.28
CA GLU A 149 18.84 6.41 -17.62
C GLU A 149 18.14 5.52 -18.67
N GLU A 150 17.04 4.85 -18.31
CA GLU A 150 16.30 3.94 -19.20
C GLU A 150 17.16 2.84 -19.85
N ARG A 151 18.18 2.35 -19.14
CA ARG A 151 19.11 1.30 -19.57
C ARG A 151 18.49 -0.09 -19.39
N TRP A 152 17.33 -0.31 -20.01
CA TRP A 152 16.48 -1.50 -19.79
C TRP A 152 17.13 -2.83 -20.18
N ILE A 153 18.00 -2.85 -21.20
CA ILE A 153 18.73 -4.06 -21.61
C ILE A 153 19.65 -4.53 -20.48
N GLU A 154 20.43 -3.61 -19.90
CA GLU A 154 21.36 -3.91 -18.82
C GLU A 154 20.64 -4.22 -17.51
N PHE A 155 19.54 -3.52 -17.24
CA PHE A 155 18.66 -3.85 -16.13
C PHE A 155 18.05 -5.25 -16.27
N SER A 156 17.62 -5.63 -17.48
CA SER A 156 17.10 -6.97 -17.75
C SER A 156 18.18 -8.04 -17.58
N PHE A 157 19.40 -7.77 -18.04
CA PHE A 157 20.52 -8.69 -17.85
C PHE A 157 20.82 -8.89 -16.36
N LEU A 158 20.89 -7.80 -15.58
CA LEU A 158 21.07 -7.84 -14.13
C LEU A 158 20.01 -8.74 -13.47
N ILE A 159 18.73 -8.54 -13.76
CA ILE A 159 17.65 -9.33 -13.14
C ILE A 159 17.73 -10.80 -13.55
N ARG A 160 17.73 -11.09 -14.86
CA ARG A 160 17.62 -12.46 -15.38
C ARG A 160 18.81 -13.33 -14.99
N THR A 161 20.01 -12.75 -14.93
CA THR A 161 21.21 -13.50 -14.53
C THR A 161 21.19 -13.87 -13.05
N ASN A 162 20.68 -13.00 -12.18
CA ASN A 162 20.58 -13.31 -10.75
C ASN A 162 19.46 -14.31 -10.47
N ASP A 163 18.29 -14.16 -11.09
CA ASP A 163 17.15 -15.09 -11.00
C ASP A 163 17.52 -16.51 -11.46
N MET A 164 18.28 -16.63 -12.55
CA MET A 164 18.74 -17.94 -13.04
C MET A 164 19.68 -18.66 -12.06
N MET A 165 20.48 -17.89 -11.31
CA MET A 165 21.59 -18.41 -10.50
C MET A 165 21.27 -18.55 -9.01
N PHE A 166 20.35 -17.76 -8.47
CA PHE A 166 20.13 -17.62 -7.02
C PHE A 166 18.63 -17.60 -6.66
N GLY A 167 18.29 -17.87 -5.40
CA GLY A 167 16.96 -17.64 -4.83
C GLY A 167 15.89 -18.68 -5.14
N LYS A 168 16.25 -19.81 -5.78
CA LYS A 168 15.31 -20.89 -6.14
C LYS A 168 14.71 -21.61 -4.92
N ASP A 169 15.36 -21.48 -3.77
CA ASP A 169 15.00 -22.06 -2.49
C ASP A 169 14.32 -21.05 -1.55
N TRP A 170 14.09 -19.81 -2.01
CA TRP A 170 13.45 -18.77 -1.22
C TRP A 170 11.93 -18.79 -1.43
N ASP A 171 11.19 -18.31 -0.44
CA ASP A 171 9.75 -18.14 -0.55
C ASP A 171 9.40 -17.07 -1.61
N GLU A 172 8.18 -17.18 -2.16
CA GLU A 172 7.66 -16.22 -3.11
C GLU A 172 7.62 -14.80 -2.51
N ALA A 173 7.93 -13.80 -3.32
CA ALA A 173 7.94 -12.42 -2.87
C ALA A 173 6.52 -11.89 -2.62
N GLU A 174 6.28 -11.38 -1.42
CA GLU A 174 5.04 -10.71 -1.04
C GLU A 174 5.27 -9.19 -0.88
N PRO A 175 4.41 -8.32 -1.46
CA PRO A 175 4.52 -6.88 -1.25
C PRO A 175 4.28 -6.49 0.22
N ASP A 176 5.27 -5.84 0.83
CA ASP A 176 5.18 -5.22 2.15
C ASP A 176 5.43 -3.71 2.00
N ASP A 177 4.51 -2.89 2.50
CA ASP A 177 4.61 -1.43 2.45
C ASP A 177 5.33 -0.83 3.67
N GLY A 178 5.79 -1.66 4.62
CA GLY A 178 6.49 -1.22 5.83
C GLY A 178 5.67 -0.24 6.67
N SER A 179 4.34 -0.39 6.69
CA SER A 179 3.38 0.52 7.34
C SER A 179 3.31 1.93 6.73
N THR A 180 3.76 2.10 5.48
CA THR A 180 3.76 3.40 4.81
C THR A 180 2.34 3.96 4.69
N LYS A 181 1.35 3.12 4.40
CA LYS A 181 -0.04 3.55 4.26
C LYS A 181 -0.60 4.09 5.58
N GLU A 182 -0.32 3.43 6.70
CA GLU A 182 -0.73 3.87 8.03
C GLU A 182 -0.13 5.23 8.37
N ILE A 183 1.15 5.44 8.06
CA ILE A 183 1.84 6.72 8.25
C ILE A 183 1.16 7.83 7.43
N ILE A 184 0.84 7.58 6.16
CA ILE A 184 0.13 8.52 5.30
C ILE A 184 -1.24 8.86 5.92
N GLU A 185 -1.98 7.85 6.37
CA GLU A 185 -3.28 8.05 7.02
C GLU A 185 -3.18 8.91 8.28
N MET A 186 -2.16 8.70 9.11
CA MET A 186 -1.88 9.50 10.30
C MET A 186 -1.61 10.96 9.96
N ILE A 187 -0.70 11.22 9.00
CA ILE A 187 -0.36 12.59 8.56
C ILE A 187 -1.61 13.33 8.05
N LEU A 188 -2.46 12.66 7.28
CA LEU A 188 -3.70 13.25 6.77
C LEU A 188 -4.73 13.50 7.88
N LYS A 189 -4.80 12.65 8.91
CA LYS A 189 -5.66 12.88 10.09
C LYS A 189 -5.19 14.11 10.87
N ASP A 190 -3.88 14.21 11.12
CA ASP A 190 -3.31 15.32 11.88
C ASP A 190 -3.48 16.67 11.17
N ASN A 191 -3.24 16.71 9.85
CA ASN A 191 -3.44 17.92 9.05
C ASN A 191 -4.90 18.39 9.05
N TYR A 192 -5.85 17.46 9.02
CA TYR A 192 -7.27 17.78 9.17
C TYR A 192 -7.57 18.41 10.54
N GLN A 193 -7.02 17.86 11.63
CA GLN A 193 -7.23 18.40 12.98
C GLN A 193 -6.61 19.78 13.16
N LYS A 194 -5.41 20.04 12.60
CA LYS A 194 -4.76 21.36 12.64
C LYS A 194 -5.58 22.44 11.94
N ARG A 195 -6.12 22.12 10.74
CA ARG A 195 -7.02 23.03 9.99
C ARG A 195 -8.32 23.31 10.74
N LYS A 196 -8.94 22.28 11.32
CA LYS A 196 -10.17 22.42 12.12
C LYS A 196 -9.97 23.31 13.35
N ASN A 197 -8.79 23.26 13.96
CA ASN A 197 -8.47 24.02 15.16
C ASN A 197 -7.86 25.41 14.89
N GLY A 198 -7.90 25.90 13.64
CA GLY A 198 -7.42 27.24 13.28
C GLY A 198 -5.92 27.46 13.51
N ARG A 199 -5.12 26.39 13.48
CA ARG A 199 -3.66 26.45 13.70
C ARG A 199 -2.89 26.39 12.38
N VAL A 200 -3.26 27.25 11.44
CA VAL A 200 -2.48 27.54 10.22
C VAL A 200 -2.45 29.04 10.05
#